data_AF-A0AAV3B0F2-F1
#
_entry.id   AF-A0AAV3B0F2-F1
#
_cell.length_a   1.000
_cell.length_b   1.000
_cell.length_c   1.000
_cell.angle_alpha   90.00
_cell.angle_beta   90.00
_cell.angle_gamma   90.00
#
_symmetry.space_group_name_H-M   'P 1'
#
loop_
_entity.id
_entity.type
_entity.pdbx_description
1 polymer ?
#
loop_
_entity_poly.entity_id
_entity_poly.type
_entity_poly.pdbx_seq_one_letter_code
_entity_poly.pdbx_strand_id
1 'polypeptide(L)'
;MDPASCMKSLLLAVAQYKSNKNEANGAAVQRQLEVISGIKFNKLFSSNQILPSECLSSLVELIEDPNSSPAITLKTVNLLSSLAVDTETRETLHATYNLTNVLAGVVHRYSSILNDPVLLQSLQLLQRLTYNIRVLHASVNIEELISFLMSRIQSSEDELTMPCLGLLANLCRNNLSVQSYIKSLNNVKTFYRTLISFLAHSSLTVVVFALSVLASLTLNEEVGEKLFHSRNIHQTFQLIFNILVNGDGTLTRKYSVDLLMDLLKNPKIADYLTRYEHFNSCLNQVLGLLHGKDPDSAFKVLELLLAFCSVANLRHILQQTILEQSAPSGGNGRLHPRTKSLEPAVALVHWSSHSLEAPQNCAALALELFNEVFANKLGESIAANNAYIQQDTDHPSKRFGVQVTANNCRTSPMSNLNNVDISSSNIQDLIQRLQTGMQMKEQVNDVRISDIMDVYEQKLSALASKESRLQDLLEAKALALAQADRLIAQYRCQRAQAEAEVLKLVSQTTSLFR
;
A
#
# COMPACT_ATOMS: atom_id res chain seq x y z
N MET A 1 -26.33 20.16 -11.49
CA MET A 1 -25.73 21.10 -12.45
C MET A 1 -24.75 20.34 -13.32
N ASP A 2 -24.52 20.79 -14.56
CA ASP A 2 -23.47 20.24 -15.42
C ASP A 2 -22.07 20.62 -14.88
N PRO A 3 -21.16 19.64 -14.63
CA PRO A 3 -19.82 19.92 -14.13
C PRO A 3 -19.00 20.85 -15.03
N ALA A 4 -19.11 20.72 -16.36
CA ALA A 4 -18.34 21.53 -17.29
C ALA A 4 -18.77 23.01 -17.25
N SER A 5 -20.07 23.29 -17.11
CA SER A 5 -20.61 24.63 -16.87
C SER A 5 -20.11 25.24 -15.56
N CYS A 6 -20.03 24.45 -14.47
CA CYS A 6 -19.50 24.91 -13.19
C CYS A 6 -18.00 25.26 -13.29
N MET A 7 -17.20 24.41 -13.94
CA MET A 7 -15.78 24.63 -14.21
C MET A 7 -15.52 25.92 -15.01
N LYS A 8 -16.28 26.14 -16.10
CA LYS A 8 -16.20 27.39 -16.89
C LYS A 8 -16.58 28.62 -16.08
N SER A 9 -17.60 28.50 -15.21
CA SER A 9 -18.05 29.59 -14.33
C SER A 9 -17.00 29.96 -13.28
N LEU A 10 -16.28 28.97 -12.73
CA LEU A 10 -15.13 29.21 -11.85
C LEU A 10 -13.98 29.89 -12.60
N LEU A 11 -13.58 29.39 -13.77
CA LEU A 11 -12.49 29.99 -14.56
C LEU A 11 -12.77 31.47 -14.87
N LEU A 12 -14.00 31.80 -15.27
CA LEU A 12 -14.41 33.19 -15.50
C LEU A 12 -14.31 34.04 -14.23
N ALA A 13 -14.80 33.55 -13.09
CA ALA A 13 -14.72 34.27 -11.81
C ALA A 13 -13.25 34.48 -11.36
N VAL A 14 -12.40 33.46 -11.51
CA VAL A 14 -10.97 33.55 -11.18
C VAL A 14 -10.25 34.54 -12.10
N ALA A 15 -10.54 34.54 -13.41
CA ALA A 15 -9.99 35.52 -14.35
C ALA A 15 -10.43 36.96 -14.02
N GLN A 16 -11.70 37.17 -13.66
CA GLN A 16 -12.21 38.46 -13.21
C GLN A 16 -11.54 38.94 -11.90
N TYR A 17 -11.33 38.03 -10.95
CA TYR A 17 -10.61 38.35 -9.70
C TYR A 17 -9.13 38.64 -9.92
N LYS A 18 -8.43 37.87 -10.77
CA LYS A 18 -7.03 38.14 -11.15
C LYS A 18 -6.88 39.51 -11.83
N SER A 19 -7.85 39.91 -12.66
CA SER A 19 -7.88 41.22 -13.33
C SER A 19 -8.21 42.37 -12.36
N ASN A 20 -9.14 42.19 -11.43
CA ASN A 20 -9.53 43.19 -10.44
C ASN A 20 -9.88 42.54 -9.10
N LYS A 21 -8.98 42.69 -8.11
CA LYS A 21 -9.06 42.08 -6.77
C LYS A 21 -9.98 42.85 -5.81
N ASN A 22 -11.22 43.12 -6.23
CA ASN A 22 -12.24 43.72 -5.39
C ASN A 22 -13.07 42.67 -4.61
N GLU A 23 -13.82 43.12 -3.60
CA GLU A 23 -14.62 42.27 -2.73
C GLU A 23 -15.71 41.48 -3.47
N ALA A 24 -16.38 42.10 -4.45
CA ALA A 24 -17.44 41.45 -5.23
C ALA A 24 -16.91 40.29 -6.08
N ASN A 25 -15.76 40.48 -6.75
CA ASN A 25 -15.07 39.44 -7.50
C ASN A 25 -14.55 38.34 -6.55
N GLY A 26 -14.05 38.72 -5.37
CA GLY A 26 -13.65 37.77 -4.33
C GLY A 26 -14.81 36.89 -3.85
N ALA A 27 -15.97 37.49 -3.56
CA ALA A 27 -17.19 36.78 -3.19
C ALA A 27 -17.72 35.88 -4.33
N ALA A 28 -17.60 36.31 -5.59
CA ALA A 28 -17.95 35.49 -6.75
C ALA A 28 -17.07 34.22 -6.85
N VAL A 29 -15.75 34.34 -6.69
CA VAL A 29 -14.83 33.19 -6.64
C VAL A 29 -15.19 32.25 -5.49
N GLN A 30 -15.39 32.77 -4.28
CA GLN A 30 -15.75 31.94 -3.11
C GLN A 30 -17.04 31.14 -3.34
N ARG A 31 -18.07 31.76 -3.94
CA ARG A 31 -19.33 31.07 -4.28
C ARG A 31 -19.12 29.97 -5.33
N GLN A 32 -18.29 30.20 -6.35
CA GLN A 32 -18.01 29.16 -7.35
C GLN A 32 -17.21 27.99 -6.77
N LEU A 33 -16.26 28.26 -5.85
CA LEU A 33 -15.54 27.23 -5.11
C LEU A 33 -16.48 26.36 -4.24
N GLU A 34 -17.48 26.96 -3.59
CA GLU A 34 -18.52 26.23 -2.85
C GLU A 34 -19.40 25.35 -3.74
N VAL A 35 -19.91 25.91 -4.85
CA VAL A 35 -20.72 25.16 -5.82
C VAL A 35 -19.97 23.95 -6.35
N ILE A 36 -18.69 24.14 -6.68
CA ILE A 36 -17.79 23.07 -7.11
C ILE A 36 -17.58 22.07 -5.98
N SER A 37 -17.20 22.50 -4.77
CA SER A 37 -16.99 21.58 -3.63
C SER A 37 -18.23 20.75 -3.25
N GLY A 38 -19.44 21.18 -3.60
CA GLY A 38 -20.67 20.41 -3.42
C GLY A 38 -20.91 19.30 -4.47
N ILE A 39 -20.18 19.30 -5.58
CA ILE A 39 -20.26 18.28 -6.63
C ILE A 39 -19.28 17.16 -6.30
N LYS A 40 -19.77 15.91 -6.28
CA LYS A 40 -18.90 14.72 -6.11
C LYS A 40 -18.06 14.50 -7.37
N PHE A 41 -16.86 15.05 -7.43
CA PHE A 41 -15.91 14.94 -8.55
C PHE A 41 -15.25 13.57 -8.72
N ASN A 42 -15.92 12.48 -8.37
CA ASN A 42 -15.37 11.14 -8.56
C ASN A 42 -15.08 10.92 -10.05
N LYS A 43 -13.79 10.89 -10.41
CA LYS A 43 -13.23 10.70 -11.76
C LYS A 43 -13.42 11.86 -12.76
N LEU A 44 -13.80 13.06 -12.33
CA LEU A 44 -13.95 14.22 -13.24
C LEU A 44 -12.63 14.95 -13.57
N PHE A 45 -11.61 14.79 -12.72
CA PHE A 45 -10.24 15.26 -12.97
C PHE A 45 -9.30 14.13 -13.45
N SER A 46 -9.81 12.91 -13.57
CA SER A 46 -9.08 11.74 -14.07
C SER A 46 -9.05 11.75 -15.60
N SER A 47 -7.85 11.79 -16.17
CA SER A 47 -7.51 11.81 -17.61
C SER A 47 -7.90 13.01 -18.49
N ASN A 48 -6.86 13.59 -19.13
CA ASN A 48 -6.77 14.16 -20.49
C ASN A 48 -7.79 15.21 -21.00
N GLN A 49 -8.73 15.70 -20.19
CA GLN A 49 -9.60 16.81 -20.60
C GLN A 49 -8.95 18.16 -20.31
N ILE A 50 -8.97 19.07 -21.29
CA ILE A 50 -8.34 20.40 -21.21
C ILE A 50 -8.95 21.23 -20.07
N LEU A 51 -10.29 21.24 -19.95
CA LEU A 51 -11.01 22.09 -19.00
C LEU A 51 -10.68 21.78 -17.52
N PRO A 52 -10.72 20.52 -17.03
CA PRO A 52 -10.21 20.17 -15.70
C PRO A 52 -8.75 20.60 -15.47
N SER A 53 -7.89 20.47 -16.49
CA SER A 53 -6.47 20.87 -16.40
C SER A 53 -6.29 22.39 -16.23
N GLU A 54 -7.01 23.19 -17.01
CA GLU A 54 -7.05 24.66 -16.87
C GLU A 54 -7.61 25.09 -15.50
N CYS A 55 -8.63 24.40 -14.99
CA CYS A 55 -9.16 24.62 -13.65
C CYS A 55 -8.11 24.36 -12.56
N LEU A 56 -7.39 23.23 -12.63
CA LEU A 56 -6.33 22.93 -11.66
C LEU A 56 -5.20 23.97 -11.71
N SER A 57 -4.70 24.35 -12.90
CA SER A 57 -3.70 25.42 -13.05
C SER A 57 -4.18 26.72 -12.39
N SER A 58 -5.41 27.13 -12.71
CA SER A 58 -6.00 28.36 -12.20
C SER A 58 -6.15 28.36 -10.68
N LEU A 59 -6.43 27.21 -10.05
CA LEU A 59 -6.50 27.04 -8.60
C LEU A 59 -5.11 27.07 -7.93
N VAL A 60 -4.09 26.47 -8.56
CA VAL A 60 -2.71 26.52 -8.05
C VAL A 60 -2.13 27.93 -8.12
N GLU A 61 -2.30 28.63 -9.25
CA GLU A 61 -1.91 30.04 -9.40
C GLU A 61 -2.62 30.96 -8.38
N LEU A 62 -3.88 30.65 -8.02
CA LEU A 62 -4.67 31.43 -7.07
C LEU A 62 -4.15 31.30 -5.62
N ILE A 63 -3.59 30.16 -5.23
CA ILE A 63 -2.92 30.01 -3.93
C ILE A 63 -1.46 30.49 -3.98
N GLU A 64 -0.82 30.50 -5.14
CA GLU A 64 0.54 31.02 -5.31
C GLU A 64 0.59 32.55 -5.17
N ASP A 65 -0.42 33.28 -5.64
CA ASP A 65 -0.52 34.74 -5.52
C ASP A 65 -0.55 35.22 -4.04
N PRO A 66 0.43 36.02 -3.58
CA PRO A 66 0.50 36.49 -2.19
C PRO A 66 -0.57 37.53 -1.84
N ASN A 67 -1.30 38.08 -2.82
CA ASN A 67 -2.35 39.08 -2.62
C ASN A 67 -3.76 38.44 -2.65
N SER A 68 -3.87 37.12 -2.79
CA SER A 68 -5.14 36.41 -2.65
C SER A 68 -5.65 36.48 -1.21
N SER A 69 -6.94 36.74 -1.04
CA SER A 69 -7.51 36.83 0.32
C SER A 69 -7.46 35.48 1.06
N PRO A 70 -7.22 35.44 2.39
CA PRO A 70 -7.15 34.20 3.16
C PRO A 70 -8.38 33.30 3.03
N ALA A 71 -9.58 33.88 2.90
CA ALA A 71 -10.82 33.14 2.69
C ALA A 71 -10.86 32.40 1.34
N ILE A 72 -10.29 32.99 0.29
CA ILE A 72 -10.12 32.34 -1.01
C ILE A 72 -9.05 31.24 -0.91
N THR A 73 -7.88 31.54 -0.34
CA THR A 73 -6.81 30.55 -0.15
C THR A 73 -7.31 29.33 0.62
N LEU A 74 -8.04 29.52 1.73
CA LEU A 74 -8.63 28.44 2.52
C LEU A 74 -9.60 27.58 1.70
N LYS A 75 -10.56 28.20 0.99
CA LYS A 75 -11.53 27.45 0.16
C LYS A 75 -10.84 26.69 -0.98
N THR A 76 -9.80 27.26 -1.59
CA THR A 76 -9.02 26.60 -2.64
C THR A 76 -8.21 25.43 -2.10
N VAL A 77 -7.52 25.58 -0.96
CA VAL A 77 -6.79 24.48 -0.29
C VAL A 77 -7.76 23.35 0.09
N ASN A 78 -8.94 23.67 0.64
CA ASN A 78 -9.96 22.67 0.98
C ASN A 78 -10.47 21.91 -0.26
N LEU A 79 -10.72 22.62 -1.37
CA LEU A 79 -11.09 21.99 -2.64
C LEU A 79 -9.99 21.06 -3.14
N LEU A 80 -8.74 21.54 -3.24
CA LEU A 80 -7.60 20.72 -3.64
C LEU A 80 -7.39 19.50 -2.72
N SER A 81 -7.67 19.62 -1.43
CA SER A 81 -7.63 18.51 -0.47
C SER A 81 -8.72 17.46 -0.73
N SER A 82 -9.92 17.88 -1.11
CA SER A 82 -11.00 16.96 -1.53
C SER A 82 -10.66 16.21 -2.82
N LEU A 83 -9.97 16.87 -3.77
CA LEU A 83 -9.53 16.27 -5.03
C LEU A 83 -8.36 15.31 -4.83
N ALA A 84 -7.43 15.63 -3.93
CA ALA A 84 -6.27 14.81 -3.58
C ALA A 84 -6.60 13.52 -2.79
N VAL A 85 -7.88 13.19 -2.60
CA VAL A 85 -8.33 11.86 -2.15
C VAL A 85 -8.11 10.80 -3.23
N ASP A 86 -8.27 11.18 -4.50
CA ASP A 86 -8.01 10.31 -5.66
C ASP A 86 -6.51 10.23 -5.96
N THR A 87 -5.97 9.02 -6.16
CA THR A 87 -4.53 8.79 -6.31
C THR A 87 -3.97 9.42 -7.59
N GLU A 88 -4.67 9.28 -8.72
CA GLU A 88 -4.24 9.85 -10.02
C GLU A 88 -4.22 11.39 -9.97
N THR A 89 -5.29 11.98 -9.42
CA THR A 89 -5.39 13.43 -9.23
C THR A 89 -4.30 13.95 -8.30
N ARG A 90 -4.04 13.25 -7.18
CA ARG A 90 -3.00 13.58 -6.20
C ARG A 90 -1.58 13.53 -6.80
N GLU A 91 -1.29 12.52 -7.60
CA GLU A 91 -0.02 12.40 -8.33
C GLU A 91 0.14 13.50 -9.38
N THR A 92 -0.93 13.84 -10.10
CA THR A 92 -0.95 14.94 -11.07
C THR A 92 -0.72 16.30 -10.41
N LEU A 93 -1.38 16.57 -9.26
CA LEU A 93 -1.18 17.77 -8.46
C LEU A 93 0.28 17.93 -7.99
N HIS A 94 0.92 16.82 -7.59
CA HIS A 94 2.33 16.84 -7.23
C HIS A 94 3.26 17.05 -8.44
N ALA A 95 3.17 16.19 -9.46
CA ALA A 95 4.15 16.10 -10.53
C ALA A 95 3.97 17.17 -11.63
N THR A 96 2.74 17.49 -12.00
CA THR A 96 2.45 18.43 -13.11
C THR A 96 2.36 19.87 -12.62
N TYR A 97 1.69 20.10 -11.49
CA TYR A 97 1.43 21.44 -10.96
C TYR A 97 2.38 21.88 -9.84
N ASN A 98 3.35 21.04 -9.45
CA ASN A 98 4.32 21.31 -8.39
C ASN A 98 3.67 21.79 -7.07
N LEU A 99 2.46 21.30 -6.76
CA LEU A 99 1.63 21.83 -5.68
C LEU A 99 2.32 21.74 -4.30
N THR A 100 3.19 20.74 -4.11
CA THR A 100 4.00 20.60 -2.89
C THR A 100 4.92 21.81 -2.67
N ASN A 101 5.53 22.37 -3.71
CA ASN A 101 6.38 23.54 -3.61
C ASN A 101 5.58 24.84 -3.38
N VAL A 102 4.43 24.96 -4.04
CA VAL A 102 3.53 26.12 -3.89
C VAL A 102 2.98 26.16 -2.46
N LEU A 103 2.47 25.03 -1.93
CA LEU A 103 1.98 24.95 -0.56
C LEU A 103 3.07 25.13 0.49
N ALA A 104 4.32 24.75 0.22
CA ALA A 104 5.44 25.07 1.11
C ALA A 104 5.62 26.60 1.26
N GLY A 105 5.50 27.35 0.15
CA GLY A 105 5.46 28.81 0.17
C GLY A 105 4.22 29.37 0.89
N VAL A 106 3.04 28.74 0.75
CA VAL A 106 1.84 29.10 1.52
C VAL A 106 2.10 28.94 3.03
N VAL A 107 2.66 27.80 3.46
CA VAL A 107 3.01 27.54 4.87
C VAL A 107 3.96 28.62 5.40
N HIS A 108 5.00 29.00 4.64
CA HIS A 108 5.89 30.10 5.05
C HIS A 108 5.13 31.41 5.28
N ARG A 109 4.28 31.84 4.33
CA ARG A 109 3.55 33.12 4.44
C ARG A 109 2.60 33.19 5.63
N TYR A 110 1.95 32.09 5.98
CA TYR A 110 1.00 32.02 7.10
C TYR A 110 1.66 31.58 8.42
N SER A 111 2.96 31.25 8.43
CA SER A 111 3.68 30.69 9.58
C SER A 111 3.70 31.56 10.85
N SER A 112 3.60 32.88 10.69
CA SER A 112 3.61 33.87 11.78
C SER A 112 2.23 34.11 12.41
N ILE A 113 1.15 33.58 11.82
CA ILE A 113 -0.21 33.78 12.30
C ILE A 113 -0.59 32.63 13.24
N LEU A 114 -1.00 32.96 14.47
CA LEU A 114 -1.40 31.97 15.47
C LEU A 114 -2.75 31.36 15.08
N ASN A 115 -2.83 30.02 15.13
CA ASN A 115 -4.03 29.20 14.89
C ASN A 115 -4.73 29.52 13.55
N ASP A 116 -3.94 29.78 12.50
CA ASP A 116 -4.48 30.09 11.17
C ASP A 116 -5.03 28.82 10.46
N PRO A 117 -6.28 28.82 9.98
CA PRO A 117 -6.88 27.65 9.34
C PRO A 117 -6.26 27.34 7.97
N VAL A 118 -5.70 28.32 7.25
CA VAL A 118 -4.95 28.09 6.00
C VAL A 118 -3.68 27.30 6.30
N LEU A 119 -2.98 27.64 7.39
CA LEU A 119 -1.76 26.95 7.81
C LEU A 119 -2.04 25.47 8.14
N LEU A 120 -3.05 25.20 8.99
CA LEU A 120 -3.44 23.82 9.35
C LEU A 120 -3.86 23.00 8.11
N GLN A 121 -4.73 23.55 7.26
CA GLN A 121 -5.21 22.84 6.06
C GLN A 121 -4.10 22.64 5.02
N SER A 122 -3.16 23.59 4.90
CA SER A 122 -2.00 23.45 4.01
C SER A 122 -1.06 22.35 4.47
N LEU A 123 -0.81 22.23 5.78
CA LEU A 123 0.00 21.15 6.36
C LEU A 123 -0.66 19.78 6.17
N GLN A 124 -1.97 19.67 6.38
CA GLN A 124 -2.73 18.43 6.15
C GLN A 124 -2.75 18.03 4.67
N LEU A 125 -2.90 19.00 3.75
CA LEU A 125 -2.82 18.76 2.31
C LEU A 125 -1.40 18.35 1.87
N LEU A 126 -0.36 19.03 2.37
CA LEU A 126 1.03 18.64 2.16
C LEU A 126 1.29 17.20 2.64
N GLN A 127 0.79 16.81 3.81
CA GLN A 127 0.91 15.44 4.30
C GLN A 127 0.24 14.43 3.33
N ARG A 128 -0.92 14.76 2.76
CA ARG A 128 -1.60 13.90 1.78
C ARG A 128 -0.82 13.78 0.46
N LEU A 129 -0.32 14.90 -0.05
CA LEU A 129 0.46 14.98 -1.31
C LEU A 129 1.82 14.31 -1.22
N THR A 130 2.46 14.31 -0.05
CA THR A 130 3.82 13.74 0.14
C THR A 130 3.82 12.26 0.51
N TYR A 131 2.69 11.70 0.95
CA TYR A 131 2.61 10.30 1.35
C TYR A 131 2.93 9.34 0.19
N ASN A 132 3.96 8.50 0.36
CA ASN A 132 4.50 7.58 -0.66
C ASN A 132 4.96 8.22 -1.97
N ILE A 133 5.25 9.53 -1.98
CA ILE A 133 5.75 10.26 -3.15
C ILE A 133 7.15 10.81 -2.86
N ARG A 134 8.06 10.69 -3.83
CA ARG A 134 9.43 11.24 -3.71
C ARG A 134 9.40 12.75 -3.91
N VAL A 135 9.93 13.51 -2.96
CA VAL A 135 9.90 14.98 -3.01
C VAL A 135 11.24 15.50 -3.49
N LEU A 136 11.22 16.35 -4.54
CA LEU A 136 12.42 16.98 -5.08
C LEU A 136 12.94 18.07 -4.13
N HIS A 137 13.95 17.72 -3.34
CA HIS A 137 14.72 18.66 -2.51
C HIS A 137 15.68 19.50 -3.37
N ALA A 138 15.12 20.38 -4.19
CA ALA A 138 15.84 21.32 -5.05
C ALA A 138 15.30 22.77 -4.94
N SER A 139 14.39 23.02 -4.00
CA SER A 139 13.72 24.30 -3.81
C SER A 139 13.90 24.84 -2.40
N VAL A 140 14.19 26.14 -2.31
CA VAL A 140 14.30 26.91 -1.06
C VAL A 140 13.05 26.75 -0.18
N ASN A 141 11.85 26.75 -0.78
CA ASN A 141 10.60 26.58 -0.04
C ASN A 141 10.56 25.26 0.77
N ILE A 142 11.22 24.20 0.28
CA ILE A 142 11.26 22.90 0.97
C ILE A 142 12.27 22.93 2.14
N GLU A 143 13.39 23.62 2.00
CA GLU A 143 14.36 23.83 3.09
C GLU A 143 13.78 24.70 4.22
N GLU A 144 13.05 25.76 3.85
CA GLU A 144 12.28 26.60 4.79
C GLU A 144 11.16 25.81 5.46
N LEU A 145 10.41 24.99 4.71
CA LEU A 145 9.38 24.11 5.25
C LEU A 145 9.98 23.12 6.27
N ILE A 146 11.09 22.45 5.94
CA ILE A 146 11.77 21.54 6.88
C ILE A 146 12.17 22.28 8.17
N SER A 147 12.72 23.49 8.03
CA SER A 147 13.12 24.33 9.15
C SER A 147 11.93 24.75 10.02
N PHE A 148 10.81 25.13 9.42
CA PHE A 148 9.54 25.42 10.10
C PHE A 148 9.01 24.18 10.84
N LEU A 149 8.95 23.02 10.18
CA LEU A 149 8.46 21.78 10.77
C LEU A 149 9.29 21.37 11.99
N MET A 150 10.62 21.36 11.87
CA MET A 150 11.50 21.07 13.00
C MET A 150 11.31 22.07 14.15
N SER A 151 11.22 23.36 13.85
CA SER A 151 10.98 24.40 14.86
C SER A 151 9.66 24.18 15.62
N ARG A 152 8.54 23.92 14.92
CA ARG A 152 7.24 23.65 15.56
C ARG A 152 7.26 22.36 16.37
N ILE A 153 7.85 21.28 15.86
CA ILE A 153 7.97 20.00 16.58
C ILE A 153 8.81 20.13 17.87
N GLN A 154 9.77 21.06 17.91
CA GLN A 154 10.57 21.36 19.11
C GLN A 154 9.95 22.40 20.05
N SER A 155 8.83 23.03 19.66
CA SER A 155 8.11 24.01 20.49
C SER A 155 7.13 23.33 21.45
N SER A 156 6.34 24.11 22.19
CA SER A 156 5.25 23.57 23.01
C SER A 156 4.21 22.86 22.15
N GLU A 157 3.78 21.66 22.55
CA GLU A 157 2.80 20.88 21.80
C GLU A 157 1.49 21.64 21.57
N ASP A 158 1.02 21.59 20.32
CA ASP A 158 -0.14 22.31 19.80
C ASP A 158 -0.88 21.49 18.72
N GLU A 159 -1.97 22.04 18.18
CA GLU A 159 -2.75 21.41 17.10
C GLU A 159 -1.97 21.17 15.80
N LEU A 160 -0.86 21.89 15.57
CA LEU A 160 -0.01 21.72 14.38
C LEU A 160 1.06 20.65 14.57
N THR A 161 1.37 20.25 15.81
CA THR A 161 2.46 19.32 16.13
C THR A 161 2.28 17.96 15.46
N MET A 162 1.07 17.38 15.51
CA MET A 162 0.76 16.10 14.85
C MET A 162 0.82 16.20 13.29
N PRO A 163 0.17 17.18 12.62
CA PRO A 163 0.38 17.43 11.19
C PRO A 163 1.85 17.63 10.80
N CYS A 164 2.62 18.38 11.60
CA CYS A 164 4.03 18.65 11.31
C CYS A 164 4.87 17.37 11.37
N LEU A 165 4.69 16.55 12.42
CA LEU A 165 5.34 15.23 12.54
C LEU A 165 5.01 14.32 11.36
N GLY A 166 3.73 14.25 10.98
CA GLY A 166 3.26 13.39 9.89
C GLY A 166 3.78 13.82 8.52
N LEU A 167 3.83 15.13 8.24
CA LEU A 167 4.44 15.67 7.03
C LEU A 167 5.96 15.42 7.01
N LEU A 168 6.66 15.67 8.12
CA LEU A 168 8.10 15.44 8.20
C LEU A 168 8.46 13.95 8.05
N ALA A 169 7.62 13.03 8.54
CA ALA A 169 7.77 11.59 8.32
C ALA A 169 7.78 11.25 6.82
N ASN A 170 6.85 11.81 6.04
CA ASN A 170 6.83 11.63 4.58
C ASN A 170 8.07 12.24 3.90
N LEU A 171 8.46 13.46 4.29
CA LEU A 171 9.63 14.13 3.71
C LEU A 171 10.91 13.34 3.99
N CYS A 172 11.07 12.74 5.17
CA CYS A 172 12.23 11.90 5.49
C CYS A 172 12.20 10.54 4.77
N ARG A 173 11.02 9.95 4.56
CA ARG A 173 10.89 8.60 4.01
C ARG A 173 11.34 8.52 2.55
N ASN A 174 12.33 7.68 2.26
CA ASN A 174 12.90 7.45 0.92
C ASN A 174 13.53 8.68 0.20
N ASN A 175 13.72 9.83 0.86
CA ASN A 175 14.37 11.02 0.27
C ASN A 175 15.75 11.28 0.91
N LEU A 176 16.82 10.71 0.35
CA LEU A 176 18.18 10.78 0.91
C LEU A 176 18.72 12.22 1.04
N SER A 177 18.33 13.12 0.15
CA SER A 177 18.70 14.54 0.20
C SER A 177 18.10 15.25 1.42
N VAL A 178 16.79 15.07 1.66
CA VAL A 178 16.10 15.57 2.87
C VAL A 178 16.74 15.02 4.14
N GLN A 179 17.01 13.71 4.18
CA GLN A 179 17.66 13.07 5.33
C GLN A 179 19.05 13.66 5.60
N SER A 180 19.84 13.89 4.55
CA SER A 180 21.20 14.45 4.66
C SER A 180 21.18 15.92 5.09
N TYR A 181 20.22 16.70 4.59
CA TYR A 181 19.99 18.08 5.01
C TYR A 181 19.62 18.15 6.50
N ILE A 182 18.63 17.37 6.96
CA ILE A 182 18.24 17.36 8.39
C ILE A 182 19.41 16.94 9.29
N LYS A 183 20.25 16.00 8.84
CA LYS A 183 21.45 15.55 9.56
C LYS A 183 22.55 16.61 9.67
N SER A 184 22.67 17.53 8.72
CA SER A 184 23.68 18.60 8.77
C SER A 184 23.29 19.79 9.65
N LEU A 185 22.03 19.87 10.09
CA LEU A 185 21.56 20.95 10.96
C LEU A 185 22.12 20.84 12.39
N ASN A 186 22.64 21.96 12.90
CA ASN A 186 23.31 22.05 14.21
C ASN A 186 22.45 21.58 15.40
N ASN A 187 21.13 21.71 15.31
CA ASN A 187 20.17 21.32 16.36
C ASN A 187 19.74 19.85 16.30
N VAL A 188 20.18 19.05 15.32
CA VAL A 188 19.66 17.68 15.07
C VAL A 188 19.71 16.77 16.31
N LYS A 189 20.74 16.89 17.16
CA LYS A 189 20.87 16.11 18.41
C LYS A 189 19.80 16.48 19.45
N THR A 190 19.33 17.72 19.47
CA THR A 190 18.19 18.16 20.32
C THR A 190 16.87 17.67 19.73
N PHE A 191 16.73 17.76 18.41
CA PHE A 191 15.56 17.27 17.69
C PHE A 191 15.32 15.77 17.90
N TYR A 192 16.36 14.93 17.84
CA TYR A 192 16.26 13.51 18.18
C TYR A 192 15.78 13.25 19.62
N ARG A 193 16.16 14.09 20.60
CA ARG A 193 15.66 13.95 21.98
C ARG A 193 14.17 14.23 22.06
N THR A 194 13.69 15.27 21.38
CA THR A 194 12.27 15.60 21.27
C THR A 194 11.47 14.46 20.63
N LEU A 195 11.95 13.90 19.50
CA LEU A 195 11.30 12.75 18.86
C LEU A 195 11.26 11.51 19.78
N ILE A 196 12.33 11.26 20.55
CA ILE A 196 12.35 10.15 21.51
C ILE A 196 11.34 10.38 22.65
N SER A 197 11.13 11.61 23.13
CA SER A 197 10.08 11.88 24.13
C SER A 197 8.67 11.64 23.59
N PHE A 198 8.42 11.90 22.29
CA PHE A 198 7.14 11.57 21.65
C PHE A 198 6.85 10.06 21.56
N LEU A 199 7.83 9.17 21.80
CA LEU A 199 7.58 7.72 21.84
C LEU A 199 6.76 7.27 23.07
N ALA A 200 6.66 8.12 24.10
CA ALA A 200 5.81 7.93 25.27
C ALA A 200 4.49 8.72 25.20
N HIS A 201 4.15 9.30 24.04
CA HIS A 201 2.96 10.12 23.88
C HIS A 201 1.65 9.31 23.92
N SER A 202 0.56 9.93 24.38
CA SER A 202 -0.75 9.27 24.54
C SER A 202 -1.42 8.93 23.20
N SER A 203 -1.24 9.76 22.18
CA SER A 203 -1.69 9.48 20.81
C SER A 203 -0.68 8.61 20.07
N LEU A 204 -1.09 7.37 19.75
CA LEU A 204 -0.30 6.42 18.96
C LEU A 204 0.03 6.95 17.54
N THR A 205 -0.75 7.89 17.02
CA THR A 205 -0.48 8.57 15.73
C THR A 205 0.73 9.49 15.83
N VAL A 206 0.89 10.22 16.94
CA VAL A 206 2.11 11.02 17.22
C VAL A 206 3.32 10.10 17.38
N VAL A 207 3.16 9.00 18.13
CA VAL A 207 4.23 8.00 18.34
C VAL A 207 4.74 7.44 17.02
N VAL A 208 3.85 7.01 16.10
CA VAL A 208 4.29 6.41 14.83
C VAL A 208 4.94 7.42 13.90
N PHE A 209 4.47 8.66 13.84
CA PHE A 209 5.14 9.70 13.06
C PHE A 209 6.54 10.00 13.60
N ALA A 210 6.69 10.17 14.92
CA ALA A 210 7.99 10.39 15.54
C ALA A 210 8.95 9.21 15.32
N LEU A 211 8.46 7.97 15.46
CA LEU A 211 9.25 6.76 15.22
C LEU A 211 9.61 6.59 13.73
N SER A 212 8.75 7.01 12.80
CA SER A 212 9.02 6.99 11.36
C SER A 212 10.10 7.98 10.94
N VAL A 213 10.12 9.18 11.54
CA VAL A 213 11.21 10.15 11.38
C VAL A 213 12.51 9.61 11.97
N LEU A 214 12.46 9.05 13.20
CA LEU A 214 13.62 8.44 13.84
C LEU A 214 14.20 7.27 13.03
N ALA A 215 13.37 6.37 12.52
CA ALA A 215 13.83 5.29 11.64
C ALA A 215 14.47 5.84 10.37
N SER A 216 13.78 6.74 9.66
CA SER A 216 14.29 7.32 8.40
C SER A 216 15.63 8.06 8.55
N LEU A 217 15.88 8.68 9.70
CA LEU A 217 17.11 9.43 9.96
C LEU A 217 18.21 8.59 10.62
N THR A 218 17.88 7.70 11.57
CA THR A 218 18.86 7.11 12.49
C THR A 218 19.13 5.62 12.31
N LEU A 219 18.45 4.91 11.39
CA LEU A 219 18.58 3.45 11.22
C LEU A 219 20.02 2.93 11.08
N ASN A 220 20.89 3.73 10.45
CA ASN A 220 22.30 3.41 10.19
C ASN A 220 23.27 4.35 10.94
N GLU A 221 22.79 5.06 11.96
CA GLU A 221 23.54 6.04 12.77
C GLU A 221 23.72 5.51 14.20
N GLU A 222 24.83 5.86 14.87
CA GLU A 222 25.08 5.45 16.27
C GLU A 222 23.95 5.85 17.24
N VAL A 223 23.24 6.94 16.96
CA VAL A 223 22.10 7.40 17.77
C VAL A 223 20.93 6.40 17.70
N GLY A 224 20.76 5.72 16.56
CA GLY A 224 19.69 4.75 16.33
C GLY A 224 19.87 3.43 17.07
N GLU A 225 21.10 3.10 17.50
CA GLU A 225 21.37 1.90 18.33
C GLU A 225 20.54 1.90 19.63
N LYS A 226 20.09 3.06 20.12
CA LYS A 226 19.16 3.13 21.27
C LYS A 226 17.81 2.45 21.00
N LEU A 227 17.37 2.36 19.76
CA LEU A 227 16.08 1.79 19.35
C LEU A 227 16.24 0.50 18.54
N PHE A 228 17.29 0.39 17.71
CA PHE A 228 17.43 -0.66 16.72
C PHE A 228 18.51 -1.71 17.06
N HIS A 229 19.28 -1.53 18.13
CA HIS A 229 20.21 -2.54 18.62
C HIS A 229 19.47 -3.78 19.14
N SER A 230 20.07 -4.97 18.97
CA SER A 230 19.56 -6.27 19.43
C SER A 230 18.95 -6.31 20.84
N ARG A 231 19.52 -5.54 21.79
CA ARG A 231 19.04 -5.47 23.19
C ARG A 231 17.74 -4.68 23.38
N ASN A 232 17.45 -3.73 22.49
CA ASN A 232 16.37 -2.75 22.66
C ASN A 232 15.26 -2.92 21.62
N ILE A 233 15.58 -3.50 20.45
CA ILE A 233 14.65 -3.70 19.32
C ILE A 233 13.34 -4.40 19.72
N HIS A 234 13.36 -5.26 20.73
CA HIS A 234 12.15 -5.90 21.27
C HIS A 234 11.09 -4.89 21.74
N GLN A 235 11.51 -3.80 22.42
CA GLN A 235 10.60 -2.72 22.83
C GLN A 235 10.07 -1.95 21.61
N THR A 236 10.93 -1.72 20.61
CA THR A 236 10.55 -1.09 19.34
C THR A 236 9.53 -1.93 18.57
N PHE A 237 9.70 -3.25 18.49
CA PHE A 237 8.70 -4.16 17.90
C PHE A 237 7.39 -4.16 18.69
N GLN A 238 7.46 -4.26 20.03
CA GLN A 238 6.27 -4.19 20.88
C GLN A 238 5.49 -2.89 20.65
N LEU A 239 6.20 -1.76 20.54
CA LEU A 239 5.60 -0.46 20.26
C LEU A 239 4.94 -0.42 18.88
N ILE A 240 5.62 -0.88 17.83
CA ILE A 240 5.09 -0.94 16.46
C ILE A 240 3.85 -1.84 16.37
N PHE A 241 3.87 -3.05 16.94
CA PHE A 241 2.70 -3.92 16.93
C PHE A 241 1.54 -3.38 17.78
N ASN A 242 1.83 -2.75 18.91
CA ASN A 242 0.81 -2.05 19.70
C ASN A 242 0.12 -0.95 18.89
N ILE A 243 0.90 -0.13 18.15
CA ILE A 243 0.33 0.91 17.28
C ILE A 243 -0.45 0.30 16.12
N LEU A 244 0.03 -0.78 15.50
CA LEU A 244 -0.63 -1.41 14.36
C LEU A 244 -2.01 -2.01 14.74
N VAL A 245 -2.08 -2.67 15.89
CA VAL A 245 -3.30 -3.36 16.36
C VAL A 245 -4.25 -2.38 17.08
N ASN A 246 -3.74 -1.61 18.05
CA ASN A 246 -4.54 -0.75 18.94
C ASN A 246 -4.60 0.71 18.49
N GLY A 247 -3.87 1.09 17.43
CA GLY A 247 -3.90 2.44 16.86
C GLY A 247 -5.25 2.77 16.23
N ASP A 248 -5.66 4.03 16.40
CA ASP A 248 -6.92 4.53 15.85
C ASP A 248 -6.79 4.87 14.35
N GLY A 249 -7.82 4.49 13.60
CA GLY A 249 -7.98 4.80 12.19
C GLY A 249 -6.99 4.17 11.21
N THR A 250 -7.35 4.27 9.94
CA THR A 250 -6.56 3.81 8.79
C THR A 250 -5.22 4.54 8.67
N LEU A 251 -5.16 5.81 9.07
CA LEU A 251 -3.94 6.64 8.98
C LEU A 251 -2.79 6.07 9.84
N THR A 252 -3.08 5.74 11.10
CA THR A 252 -2.07 5.20 12.02
C THR A 252 -1.54 3.85 11.53
N ARG A 253 -2.43 2.99 11.00
CA ARG A 253 -2.04 1.70 10.41
C ARG A 253 -1.20 1.85 9.15
N LYS A 254 -1.52 2.81 8.26
CA LYS A 254 -0.72 3.09 7.05
C LYS A 254 0.75 3.33 7.41
N TYR A 255 1.02 4.28 8.31
CA TYR A 255 2.39 4.59 8.72
C TYR A 255 3.04 3.47 9.53
N SER A 256 2.29 2.76 10.39
CA SER A 256 2.84 1.64 11.17
C SER A 256 3.25 0.45 10.29
N VAL A 257 2.49 0.17 9.23
CA VAL A 257 2.85 -0.83 8.22
C VAL A 257 4.06 -0.35 7.42
N ASP A 258 4.03 0.87 6.88
CA ASP A 258 5.13 1.41 6.07
C ASP A 258 6.46 1.42 6.84
N LEU A 259 6.43 1.79 8.12
CA LEU A 259 7.57 1.74 9.03
C LEU A 259 8.09 0.30 9.20
N LEU A 260 7.22 -0.67 9.49
CA LEU A 260 7.66 -2.05 9.69
C LEU A 260 8.22 -2.67 8.40
N MET A 261 7.59 -2.39 7.25
CA MET A 261 8.10 -2.78 5.93
C MET A 261 9.47 -2.15 5.63
N ASP A 262 9.70 -0.89 6.00
CA ASP A 262 11.01 -0.25 5.81
C ASP A 262 12.08 -0.82 6.73
N LEU A 263 11.75 -1.15 7.98
CA LEU A 263 12.67 -1.83 8.90
C LEU A 263 13.05 -3.24 8.42
N LEU A 264 12.10 -3.98 7.83
CA LEU A 264 12.35 -5.31 7.27
C LEU A 264 13.31 -5.31 6.07
N LYS A 265 13.50 -4.17 5.37
CA LYS A 265 14.54 -4.03 4.34
C LYS A 265 15.96 -4.13 4.90
N ASN A 266 16.15 -3.95 6.21
CA ASN A 266 17.43 -4.17 6.89
C ASN A 266 17.53 -5.64 7.35
N PRO A 267 18.43 -6.47 6.78
CA PRO A 267 18.52 -7.89 7.10
C PRO A 267 18.78 -8.19 8.59
N LYS A 268 19.45 -7.29 9.31
CA LYS A 268 19.70 -7.45 10.76
C LYS A 268 18.40 -7.34 11.56
N ILE A 269 17.52 -6.42 11.18
CA ILE A 269 16.25 -6.18 11.90
C ILE A 269 15.24 -7.26 11.51
N ALA A 270 15.24 -7.70 10.25
CA ALA A 270 14.48 -8.89 9.83
C ALA A 270 14.88 -10.13 10.65
N ASP A 271 16.18 -10.40 10.81
CA ASP A 271 16.69 -11.48 11.68
C ASP A 271 16.23 -11.32 13.15
N TYR A 272 16.34 -10.12 13.73
CA TYR A 272 15.84 -9.86 15.08
C TYR A 272 14.33 -10.11 15.22
N LEU A 273 13.52 -9.81 14.20
CA LEU A 273 12.08 -10.09 14.24
C LEU A 273 11.78 -11.60 14.22
N THR A 274 12.57 -12.41 13.51
CA THR A 274 12.40 -13.88 13.52
C THR A 274 12.62 -14.51 14.90
N ARG A 275 13.34 -13.82 15.78
CA ARG A 275 13.67 -14.25 17.16
C ARG A 275 12.82 -13.54 18.21
N TYR A 276 11.83 -12.74 17.81
CA TYR A 276 10.98 -11.99 18.73
C TYR A 276 9.91 -12.90 19.34
N GLU A 277 10.02 -13.17 20.65
CA GLU A 277 9.18 -14.14 21.37
C GLU A 277 7.67 -13.91 21.21
N HIS A 278 7.23 -12.66 21.12
CA HIS A 278 5.80 -12.33 20.97
C HIS A 278 5.32 -12.27 19.52
N PHE A 279 6.17 -12.50 18.51
CA PHE A 279 5.81 -12.38 17.09
C PHE A 279 4.57 -13.21 16.73
N ASN A 280 4.48 -14.45 17.20
CA ASN A 280 3.30 -15.31 17.00
C ASN A 280 2.00 -14.70 17.54
N SER A 281 2.04 -14.07 18.72
CA SER A 281 0.86 -13.40 19.31
C SER A 281 0.49 -12.14 18.53
N CYS A 282 1.49 -11.32 18.18
CA CYS A 282 1.29 -10.13 17.35
C CYS A 282 0.72 -10.49 15.98
N LEU A 283 1.23 -11.55 15.34
CA LEU A 283 0.78 -11.99 14.02
C LEU A 283 -0.69 -12.44 14.02
N ASN A 284 -1.12 -13.19 15.03
CA ASN A 284 -2.53 -13.56 15.17
C ASN A 284 -3.44 -12.33 15.32
N GLN A 285 -2.99 -11.29 16.04
CA GLN A 285 -3.71 -10.02 16.14
C GLN A 285 -3.73 -9.26 14.80
N VAL A 286 -2.62 -9.24 14.05
CA VAL A 286 -2.53 -8.64 12.70
C VAL A 286 -3.48 -9.34 11.72
N LEU A 287 -3.50 -10.68 11.69
CA LEU A 287 -4.45 -11.46 10.89
C LEU A 287 -5.90 -11.18 11.32
N GLY A 288 -6.14 -10.94 12.61
CA GLY A 288 -7.42 -10.49 13.15
C GLY A 288 -7.96 -9.23 12.47
N LEU A 289 -7.10 -8.28 12.08
CA LEU A 289 -7.50 -7.03 11.42
C LEU A 289 -8.10 -7.24 10.02
N LEU A 290 -7.84 -8.36 9.35
CA LEU A 290 -8.44 -8.68 8.04
C LEU A 290 -9.96 -8.92 8.11
N HIS A 291 -10.52 -9.10 9.31
CA HIS A 291 -11.97 -9.19 9.53
C HIS A 291 -12.67 -7.81 9.54
N GLY A 292 -11.91 -6.71 9.49
CA GLY A 292 -12.46 -5.36 9.32
C GLY A 292 -13.16 -5.20 7.98
N LYS A 293 -14.01 -4.17 7.87
CA LYS A 293 -14.71 -3.81 6.62
C LYS A 293 -14.05 -2.68 5.83
N ASP A 294 -12.97 -2.09 6.35
CA ASP A 294 -12.25 -0.98 5.71
C ASP A 294 -11.24 -1.52 4.67
N PRO A 295 -11.46 -1.29 3.36
CA PRO A 295 -10.55 -1.77 2.32
C PRO A 295 -9.16 -1.14 2.39
N ASP A 296 -9.05 0.14 2.77
CA ASP A 296 -7.75 0.83 2.86
C ASP A 296 -6.89 0.26 4.00
N SER A 297 -7.50 -0.06 5.15
CA SER A 297 -6.81 -0.74 6.24
C SER A 297 -6.47 -2.19 5.86
N ALA A 298 -7.37 -2.92 5.20
CA ALA A 298 -7.12 -4.29 4.78
C ALA A 298 -5.98 -4.38 3.75
N PHE A 299 -5.93 -3.46 2.79
CA PHE A 299 -4.84 -3.33 1.81
C PHE A 299 -3.47 -3.26 2.48
N LYS A 300 -3.30 -2.35 3.46
CA LYS A 300 -2.04 -2.22 4.21
C LYS A 300 -1.70 -3.48 5.01
N VAL A 301 -2.68 -4.14 5.62
CA VAL A 301 -2.43 -5.40 6.36
C VAL A 301 -1.95 -6.49 5.39
N LEU A 302 -2.52 -6.61 4.20
CA LEU A 302 -2.07 -7.55 3.17
C LEU A 302 -0.65 -7.24 2.67
N GLU A 303 -0.31 -5.97 2.43
CA GLU A 303 1.07 -5.56 2.09
C GLU A 303 2.08 -5.98 3.18
N LEU A 304 1.73 -5.85 4.46
CA LEU A 304 2.60 -6.27 5.55
C LEU A 304 2.79 -7.80 5.60
N LEU A 305 1.73 -8.56 5.38
CA LEU A 305 1.80 -10.03 5.38
C LEU A 305 2.67 -10.54 4.21
N LEU A 306 2.58 -9.90 3.04
CA LEU A 306 3.49 -10.15 1.92
C LEU A 306 4.94 -9.73 2.24
N ALA A 307 5.15 -8.63 2.97
CA ALA A 307 6.48 -8.26 3.46
C ALA A 307 7.06 -9.31 4.43
N PHE A 308 6.24 -9.95 5.28
CA PHE A 308 6.68 -11.10 6.07
C PHE A 308 7.03 -12.32 5.19
N CYS A 309 6.31 -12.57 4.09
CA CYS A 309 6.65 -13.64 3.14
C CYS A 309 8.06 -13.49 2.53
N SER A 310 8.55 -12.25 2.36
CA SER A 310 9.92 -12.00 1.86
C SER A 310 11.04 -12.51 2.78
N VAL A 311 10.74 -12.81 4.05
CA VAL A 311 11.70 -13.35 5.03
C VAL A 311 11.34 -14.80 5.35
N ALA A 312 12.16 -15.75 4.89
CA ALA A 312 11.84 -17.18 4.89
C ALA A 312 11.30 -17.74 6.23
N ASN A 313 11.91 -17.37 7.38
CA ASN A 313 11.45 -17.81 8.69
C ASN A 313 10.09 -17.19 9.09
N LEU A 314 9.85 -15.91 8.77
CA LEU A 314 8.56 -15.26 9.02
C LEU A 314 7.47 -15.85 8.11
N ARG A 315 7.81 -16.17 6.86
CA ARG A 315 6.93 -16.89 5.93
C ARG A 315 6.52 -18.25 6.49
N HIS A 316 7.45 -19.04 7.02
CA HIS A 316 7.12 -20.33 7.63
C HIS A 316 6.16 -20.18 8.82
N ILE A 317 6.42 -19.21 9.71
CA ILE A 317 5.54 -18.92 10.86
C ILE A 317 4.14 -18.49 10.39
N LEU A 318 4.06 -17.68 9.34
CA LEU A 318 2.80 -17.23 8.74
C LEU A 318 2.02 -18.38 8.09
N GLN A 319 2.70 -19.22 7.31
CA GLN A 319 2.14 -20.44 6.74
C GLN A 319 1.57 -21.35 7.82
N GLN A 320 2.34 -21.61 8.88
CA GLN A 320 1.91 -22.41 10.01
C GLN A 320 0.65 -21.80 10.68
N THR A 321 0.67 -20.49 10.95
CA THR A 321 -0.43 -19.77 11.62
C THR A 321 -1.73 -19.77 10.80
N ILE A 322 -1.65 -19.76 9.47
CA ILE A 322 -2.83 -19.81 8.58
C ILE A 322 -3.36 -21.24 8.42
N LEU A 323 -2.49 -22.26 8.38
CA LEU A 323 -2.86 -23.65 8.08
C LEU A 323 -3.27 -24.48 9.32
N GLU A 324 -2.61 -24.29 10.47
CA GLU A 324 -2.75 -25.19 11.64
C GLU A 324 -3.99 -24.92 12.53
N GLN A 325 -4.82 -23.92 12.22
CA GLN A 325 -6.04 -23.63 13.01
C GLN A 325 -7.13 -24.71 12.86
N SER A 326 -6.90 -25.72 12.01
CA SER A 326 -7.79 -26.84 11.70
C SER A 326 -7.86 -27.95 12.77
N ALA A 327 -7.11 -27.84 13.88
CA ALA A 327 -7.06 -28.89 14.91
C ALA A 327 -8.19 -28.74 15.95
N PRO A 328 -9.10 -29.73 16.11
CA PRO A 328 -10.05 -29.72 17.22
C PRO A 328 -9.31 -30.01 18.53
N SER A 329 -9.15 -28.99 19.39
CA SER A 329 -8.63 -29.21 20.74
C SER A 329 -9.55 -30.15 21.52
N GLY A 330 -9.11 -31.40 21.70
CA GLY A 330 -9.71 -32.35 22.64
C GLY A 330 -9.53 -31.84 24.06
N GLY A 331 -10.51 -31.11 24.59
CA GLY A 331 -10.47 -30.51 25.92
C GLY A 331 -11.85 -30.49 26.55
N ASN A 332 -12.10 -31.44 27.46
CA ASN A 332 -13.35 -31.52 28.20
C ASN A 332 -13.55 -30.32 29.13
N GLY A 333 -14.72 -29.69 29.03
CA GLY A 333 -15.38 -29.03 30.16
C GLY A 333 -14.96 -27.60 30.52
N ARG A 334 -15.62 -26.60 29.90
CA ARG A 334 -16.55 -25.65 30.56
C ARG A 334 -17.01 -24.57 29.58
N LEU A 335 -18.28 -24.19 29.70
CA LEU A 335 -18.91 -23.16 28.87
C LEU A 335 -18.35 -21.77 29.20
N HIS A 336 -17.53 -21.25 28.29
CA HIS A 336 -17.33 -19.81 28.11
C HIS A 336 -17.79 -19.44 26.69
N PRO A 337 -18.36 -18.24 26.49
CA PRO A 337 -18.84 -17.81 25.17
C PRO A 337 -17.65 -17.54 24.25
N ARG A 338 -17.17 -18.59 23.58
CA ARG A 338 -16.10 -18.53 22.58
C ARG A 338 -16.63 -17.72 21.39
N THR A 339 -16.28 -16.44 21.33
CA THR A 339 -16.44 -15.62 20.13
C THR A 339 -15.80 -16.38 18.98
N LYS A 340 -16.59 -16.68 17.95
CA LYS A 340 -16.16 -17.44 16.78
C LYS A 340 -15.01 -16.69 16.11
N SER A 341 -13.77 -17.15 16.29
CA SER A 341 -12.65 -16.71 15.46
C SER A 341 -12.94 -17.23 14.07
N LEU A 342 -13.35 -16.35 13.16
CA LEU A 342 -13.34 -16.70 11.74
C LEU A 342 -11.89 -16.98 11.36
N GLU A 343 -11.69 -18.03 10.57
CA GLU A 343 -10.36 -18.50 10.21
C GLU A 343 -9.65 -17.45 9.34
N PRO A 344 -8.35 -17.16 9.53
CA PRO A 344 -7.60 -16.24 8.68
C PRO A 344 -7.71 -16.59 7.18
N ALA A 345 -7.81 -17.88 6.85
CA ALA A 345 -8.07 -18.36 5.49
C ALA A 345 -9.41 -17.82 4.93
N VAL A 346 -10.49 -17.81 5.71
CA VAL A 346 -11.80 -17.28 5.29
C VAL A 346 -11.75 -15.78 5.05
N ALA A 347 -11.00 -15.02 5.88
CA ALA A 347 -10.78 -13.60 5.65
C ALA A 347 -10.02 -13.34 4.33
N LEU A 348 -9.01 -14.16 4.01
CA LEU A 348 -8.29 -14.08 2.74
C LEU A 348 -9.19 -14.45 1.54
N VAL A 349 -10.01 -15.51 1.65
CA VAL A 349 -10.99 -15.88 0.60
C VAL A 349 -11.96 -14.72 0.36
N HIS A 350 -12.50 -14.12 1.43
CA HIS A 350 -13.36 -12.94 1.35
C HIS A 350 -12.69 -11.80 0.55
N TRP A 351 -11.46 -11.40 0.87
CA TRP A 351 -10.77 -10.34 0.13
C TRP A 351 -10.42 -10.73 -1.31
N SER A 352 -10.04 -11.98 -1.60
CA SER A 352 -9.79 -12.46 -2.97
C SER A 352 -11.05 -12.50 -3.85
N SER A 353 -12.24 -12.63 -3.24
CA SER A 353 -13.53 -12.64 -3.96
C SER A 353 -14.08 -11.26 -4.32
N HIS A 354 -13.46 -10.18 -3.84
CA HIS A 354 -13.87 -8.81 -4.16
C HIS A 354 -13.57 -8.45 -5.63
N SER A 355 -14.30 -7.47 -6.16
CA SER A 355 -14.10 -6.99 -7.53
C SER A 355 -12.70 -6.39 -7.73
N LEU A 356 -12.04 -6.77 -8.82
CA LEU A 356 -10.78 -6.19 -9.31
C LEU A 356 -10.91 -4.72 -9.78
N GLU A 357 -12.13 -4.16 -9.76
CA GLU A 357 -12.39 -2.75 -10.07
C GLU A 357 -12.45 -1.85 -8.82
N ALA A 358 -12.29 -2.42 -7.62
CA ALA A 358 -12.17 -1.64 -6.38
C ALA A 358 -10.90 -0.75 -6.42
N PRO A 359 -10.95 0.49 -5.90
CA PRO A 359 -9.79 1.39 -5.95
C PRO A 359 -8.59 0.89 -5.14
N GLN A 360 -8.81 -0.01 -4.17
CA GLN A 360 -7.77 -0.76 -3.47
C GLN A 360 -7.66 -2.18 -4.05
N ASN A 361 -6.47 -2.56 -4.53
CA ASN A 361 -6.20 -3.87 -5.12
C ASN A 361 -6.11 -5.03 -4.10
N CYS A 362 -6.98 -5.04 -3.06
CA CYS A 362 -6.98 -6.05 -2.00
C CYS A 362 -7.11 -7.48 -2.53
N ALA A 363 -7.92 -7.69 -3.58
CA ALA A 363 -8.08 -9.00 -4.19
C ALA A 363 -6.77 -9.54 -4.81
N ALA A 364 -5.96 -8.67 -5.43
CA ALA A 364 -4.66 -9.05 -5.98
C ALA A 364 -3.67 -9.43 -4.87
N LEU A 365 -3.53 -8.60 -3.83
CA LEU A 365 -2.63 -8.89 -2.70
C LEU A 365 -3.06 -10.15 -1.92
N ALA A 366 -4.37 -10.40 -1.78
CA ALA A 366 -4.89 -11.62 -1.15
C ALA A 366 -4.54 -12.88 -1.98
N LEU A 367 -4.66 -12.82 -3.31
CA LEU A 367 -4.27 -13.91 -4.21
C LEU A 367 -2.75 -14.15 -4.24
N GLU A 368 -1.95 -13.07 -4.22
CA GLU A 368 -0.49 -13.15 -4.10
C GLU A 368 -0.07 -13.80 -2.77
N LEU A 369 -0.75 -13.45 -1.67
CA LEU A 369 -0.50 -14.04 -0.36
C LEU A 369 -0.94 -15.50 -0.29
N PHE A 370 -2.05 -15.87 -0.94
CA PHE A 370 -2.40 -17.28 -1.15
C PHE A 370 -1.30 -18.04 -1.89
N ASN A 371 -0.72 -17.46 -2.94
CA ASN A 371 0.37 -18.10 -3.69
C ASN A 371 1.60 -18.33 -2.79
N GLU A 372 2.08 -17.31 -2.07
CA GLU A 372 3.23 -17.44 -1.15
C GLU A 372 3.01 -18.44 -0.01
N VAL A 373 1.79 -18.51 0.52
CA VAL A 373 1.44 -19.41 1.63
C VAL A 373 1.28 -20.86 1.16
N PHE A 374 0.65 -21.11 0.01
CA PHE A 374 0.25 -22.45 -0.41
C PHE A 374 1.16 -23.10 -1.47
N ALA A 375 1.84 -22.34 -2.34
CA ALA A 375 2.64 -22.91 -3.42
C ALA A 375 3.82 -23.76 -2.92
N ASN A 376 4.49 -23.31 -1.85
CA ASN A 376 5.60 -24.05 -1.24
C ASN A 376 5.14 -25.41 -0.67
N LYS A 377 4.00 -25.45 0.03
CA LYS A 377 3.40 -26.69 0.56
C LYS A 377 2.96 -27.65 -0.55
N LEU A 378 2.43 -27.13 -1.65
CA LEU A 378 2.05 -27.96 -2.80
C LEU A 378 3.29 -28.58 -3.46
N GLY A 379 4.37 -27.81 -3.62
CA GLY A 379 5.66 -28.30 -4.11
C GLY A 379 6.28 -29.36 -3.21
N GLU A 380 6.31 -29.13 -1.88
CA GLU A 380 6.76 -30.10 -0.87
C GLU A 380 5.94 -31.40 -0.93
N SER A 381 4.61 -31.29 -1.00
CA SER A 381 3.73 -32.47 -1.03
C SER A 381 3.85 -33.26 -2.34
N ILE A 382 4.04 -32.59 -3.48
CA ILE A 382 4.29 -33.24 -4.77
C ILE A 382 5.67 -33.92 -4.77
N ALA A 383 6.71 -33.25 -4.24
CA ALA A 383 8.03 -33.83 -4.12
C ALA A 383 8.05 -35.05 -3.18
N ALA A 384 7.36 -34.99 -2.04
CA ALA A 384 7.21 -36.10 -1.10
C ALA A 384 6.45 -37.28 -1.74
N ASN A 385 5.35 -37.01 -2.47
CA ASN A 385 4.60 -38.04 -3.18
C ASN A 385 5.43 -38.70 -4.30
N ASN A 386 6.20 -37.91 -5.05
CA ASN A 386 7.08 -38.43 -6.09
C ASN A 386 8.25 -39.26 -5.50
N ALA A 387 8.80 -38.85 -4.36
CA ALA A 387 9.82 -39.61 -3.63
C ALA A 387 9.26 -40.93 -3.06
N TYR A 388 8.02 -40.92 -2.55
CA TYR A 388 7.31 -42.13 -2.13
C TYR A 388 7.11 -43.11 -3.29
N ILE A 389 6.64 -42.62 -4.45
CA ILE A 389 6.47 -43.42 -5.67
C ILE A 389 7.80 -44.03 -6.14
N GLN A 390 8.91 -43.29 -6.04
CA GLN A 390 10.24 -43.82 -6.35
C GLN A 390 10.70 -44.94 -5.39
N GLN A 391 10.37 -44.85 -4.10
CA GLN A 391 10.69 -45.90 -3.12
C GLN A 391 9.88 -47.19 -3.37
N ASP A 392 8.62 -47.09 -3.79
CA ASP A 392 7.79 -48.26 -4.15
C ASP A 392 8.29 -48.98 -5.43
N THR A 393 9.03 -48.29 -6.31
CA THR A 393 9.58 -48.89 -7.55
C THR A 393 10.88 -49.68 -7.38
N ASP A 394 11.60 -49.53 -6.26
CA ASP A 394 12.93 -50.13 -6.03
C ASP A 394 12.90 -51.50 -5.32
N HIS A 395 11.78 -52.24 -5.40
CA HIS A 395 11.67 -53.62 -4.89
C HIS A 395 11.49 -54.65 -6.03
N PRO A 396 12.57 -55.28 -6.52
CA PRO A 396 12.49 -56.26 -7.60
C PRO A 396 11.91 -57.61 -7.12
N SER A 397 10.69 -57.90 -7.55
CA SER A 397 9.99 -59.17 -7.36
C SER A 397 10.79 -60.39 -7.83
N LYS A 398 11.17 -61.29 -6.91
CA LYS A 398 11.73 -62.62 -7.26
C LYS A 398 10.62 -63.62 -7.62
N ARG A 399 10.62 -64.08 -8.86
CA ARG A 399 9.78 -65.19 -9.38
C ARG A 399 10.24 -66.56 -8.87
N PHE A 400 9.28 -67.43 -8.57
CA PHE A 400 9.17 -68.89 -8.85
C PHE A 400 7.72 -69.28 -8.44
N GLY A 401 7.00 -70.25 -8.98
CA GLY A 401 7.19 -71.27 -10.03
C GLY A 401 5.99 -72.27 -9.95
N VAL A 402 5.65 -72.99 -11.02
CA VAL A 402 4.38 -73.77 -11.16
C VAL A 402 4.74 -75.30 -11.16
N GLN A 403 3.94 -76.30 -10.75
CA GLN A 403 2.47 -76.53 -10.79
C GLN A 403 2.01 -77.67 -9.81
N VAL A 404 0.71 -77.66 -9.39
CA VAL A 404 -0.24 -78.79 -9.06
C VAL A 404 0.33 -80.18 -8.65
N THR A 405 -0.11 -80.87 -7.57
CA THR A 405 -1.28 -81.82 -7.52
C THR A 405 -1.55 -82.42 -6.10
N ALA A 406 -2.81 -82.86 -5.85
CA ALA A 406 -3.24 -83.99 -4.97
C ALA A 406 -3.60 -83.79 -3.46
N ASN A 407 -4.91 -83.67 -3.22
CA ASN A 407 -5.77 -84.37 -2.23
C ASN A 407 -5.31 -84.62 -0.76
N ASN A 408 -6.09 -84.10 0.20
CA ASN A 408 -7.14 -84.91 0.87
C ASN A 408 -8.13 -84.08 1.71
N CYS A 409 -9.39 -84.54 1.78
CA CYS A 409 -10.52 -83.86 2.43
C CYS A 409 -10.64 -84.13 3.94
N ARG A 410 -11.29 -83.21 4.68
CA ARG A 410 -12.36 -83.54 5.66
C ARG A 410 -13.20 -82.32 6.13
N THR A 411 -14.45 -82.30 5.68
CA THR A 411 -15.70 -81.78 6.27
C THR A 411 -15.71 -80.86 7.51
N SER A 412 -16.44 -79.74 7.35
CA SER A 412 -17.03 -78.79 8.33
C SER A 412 -18.07 -79.42 9.30
N PRO A 413 -18.74 -78.72 10.27
CA PRO A 413 -18.85 -77.25 10.47
C PRO A 413 -18.89 -76.64 11.92
N MET A 414 -18.79 -75.31 11.97
CA MET A 414 -19.35 -74.31 12.93
C MET A 414 -19.16 -74.41 14.47
N SER A 415 -18.52 -73.39 15.05
CA SER A 415 -19.16 -72.43 16.01
C SER A 415 -18.22 -71.25 16.37
N ASN A 416 -18.78 -70.18 16.95
CA ASN A 416 -18.20 -68.81 16.98
C ASN A 416 -17.32 -68.48 18.20
N LEU A 417 -16.44 -67.47 18.07
CA LEU A 417 -16.27 -66.38 19.07
C LEU A 417 -15.45 -65.17 18.54
N ASN A 418 -16.19 -64.06 18.32
CA ASN A 418 -15.86 -62.63 18.43
C ASN A 418 -14.46 -62.07 18.05
N ASN A 419 -14.44 -61.08 17.14
CA ASN A 419 -13.95 -59.75 17.50
C ASN A 419 -14.56 -58.58 16.68
N VAL A 420 -14.83 -57.47 17.39
CA VAL A 420 -15.24 -56.10 17.02
C VAL A 420 -15.36 -55.72 15.52
N ASP A 421 -16.55 -55.25 15.12
CA ASP A 421 -16.80 -54.51 13.87
C ASP A 421 -17.68 -53.27 14.16
N ILE A 422 -17.03 -52.13 14.47
CA ILE A 422 -17.69 -50.86 14.88
C ILE A 422 -17.44 -49.73 13.85
N SER A 423 -16.46 -49.89 12.96
CA SER A 423 -16.08 -48.90 11.94
C SER A 423 -16.93 -48.95 10.67
N SER A 424 -17.49 -50.11 10.31
CA SER A 424 -18.27 -50.31 9.07
C SER A 424 -19.62 -49.57 9.10
N SER A 425 -20.35 -49.67 10.21
CA SER A 425 -21.69 -49.06 10.39
C SER A 425 -21.69 -47.54 10.19
N ASN A 426 -20.72 -46.82 10.77
CA ASN A 426 -20.65 -45.36 10.66
C ASN A 426 -20.32 -44.88 9.24
N ILE A 427 -19.51 -45.64 8.50
CA ILE A 427 -19.16 -45.34 7.11
C ILE A 427 -20.37 -45.60 6.20
N GLN A 428 -21.11 -46.69 6.41
CA GLN A 428 -22.32 -46.99 5.65
C GLN A 428 -23.43 -45.96 5.88
N ASP A 429 -23.65 -45.52 7.12
CA ASP A 429 -24.64 -44.48 7.43
C ASP A 429 -24.25 -43.11 6.84
N LEU A 430 -22.95 -42.78 6.80
CA LEU A 430 -22.44 -41.59 6.12
C LEU A 430 -22.63 -41.67 4.59
N ILE A 431 -22.33 -42.82 3.97
CA ILE A 431 -22.55 -43.05 2.53
C ILE A 431 -24.03 -42.91 2.18
N GLN A 432 -24.93 -43.49 2.98
CA GLN A 432 -26.37 -43.45 2.71
C GLN A 432 -26.96 -42.03 2.86
N ARG A 433 -26.44 -41.22 3.80
CA ARG A 433 -26.77 -39.78 3.93
C ARG A 433 -26.22 -38.95 2.78
N LEU A 434 -25.02 -39.26 2.28
CA LEU A 434 -24.45 -38.60 1.09
C LEU A 434 -25.27 -38.92 -0.17
N GLN A 435 -25.64 -40.18 -0.39
CA GLN A 435 -26.41 -40.61 -1.56
C GLN A 435 -27.83 -40.02 -1.58
N THR A 436 -28.54 -40.02 -0.45
CA THR A 436 -29.86 -39.37 -0.35
C THR A 436 -29.78 -37.84 -0.45
N GLY A 437 -28.70 -37.22 0.05
CA GLY A 437 -28.42 -35.80 -0.14
C GLY A 437 -28.07 -35.40 -1.58
N MET A 438 -27.52 -36.31 -2.39
CA MET A 438 -27.18 -36.06 -3.80
C MET A 438 -28.40 -36.12 -4.72
N GLN A 439 -29.34 -37.06 -4.51
CA GLN A 439 -30.53 -37.20 -5.37
C GLN A 439 -31.46 -35.97 -5.33
N MET A 440 -31.47 -35.20 -4.23
CA MET A 440 -32.18 -33.91 -4.13
C MET A 440 -31.42 -32.73 -4.77
N LYS A 441 -30.17 -32.94 -5.20
CA LYS A 441 -29.25 -31.88 -5.63
C LYS A 441 -28.95 -31.89 -7.13
N GLU A 442 -29.06 -33.03 -7.80
CA GLU A 442 -28.76 -33.16 -9.24
C GLU A 442 -29.66 -32.26 -10.11
N GLN A 443 -30.97 -32.17 -9.82
CA GLN A 443 -31.88 -31.25 -10.54
C GLN A 443 -31.64 -29.74 -10.26
N VAL A 444 -30.75 -29.38 -9.33
CA VAL A 444 -30.48 -27.97 -8.93
C VAL A 444 -28.99 -27.60 -9.08
N ASN A 445 -28.15 -28.51 -9.58
CA ASN A 445 -26.71 -28.25 -9.77
C ASN A 445 -26.37 -27.79 -11.19
N ASP A 446 -26.94 -28.40 -12.24
CA ASP A 446 -26.55 -28.10 -13.63
C ASP A 446 -26.74 -26.62 -13.99
N VAL A 447 -27.90 -26.04 -13.64
CA VAL A 447 -28.20 -24.62 -13.91
C VAL A 447 -27.13 -23.71 -13.27
N ARG A 448 -26.82 -23.93 -11.99
CA ARG A 448 -25.87 -23.09 -11.25
C ARG A 448 -24.41 -23.29 -11.64
N ILE A 449 -24.05 -24.46 -12.18
CA ILE A 449 -22.69 -24.69 -12.69
C ILE A 449 -22.53 -24.00 -14.04
N SER A 450 -23.55 -24.01 -14.91
CA SER A 450 -23.56 -23.23 -16.16
C SER A 450 -23.41 -21.74 -15.87
N ASP A 451 -24.24 -21.17 -14.99
CA ASP A 451 -24.17 -19.74 -14.62
C ASP A 451 -22.77 -19.33 -14.11
N ILE A 452 -22.12 -20.20 -13.33
CA ILE A 452 -20.76 -19.97 -12.82
C ILE A 452 -19.72 -20.04 -13.96
N MET A 453 -19.88 -21.00 -14.88
CA MET A 453 -18.98 -21.17 -16.03
C MET A 453 -19.06 -19.98 -16.98
N ASP A 454 -20.27 -19.50 -17.29
CA ASP A 454 -20.53 -18.30 -18.10
C ASP A 454 -19.86 -17.05 -17.48
N VAL A 455 -19.93 -16.89 -16.15
CA VAL A 455 -19.25 -15.80 -15.44
C VAL A 455 -17.72 -15.90 -15.52
N TYR A 456 -17.15 -17.11 -15.50
CA TYR A 456 -15.71 -17.29 -15.70
C TYR A 456 -15.28 -17.05 -17.15
N GLU A 457 -16.06 -17.51 -18.13
CA GLU A 457 -15.79 -17.30 -19.56
C GLU A 457 -15.91 -15.82 -19.95
N GLN A 458 -16.90 -15.10 -19.40
CA GLN A 458 -17.02 -13.65 -19.56
C GLN A 458 -15.83 -12.91 -18.90
N LYS A 459 -15.36 -13.36 -17.73
CA LYS A 459 -14.17 -12.79 -17.08
C LYS A 459 -12.88 -13.04 -17.86
N LEU A 460 -12.69 -14.26 -18.38
CA LEU A 460 -11.55 -14.61 -19.24
C LEU A 460 -11.54 -13.74 -20.50
N SER A 461 -12.69 -13.58 -21.16
CA SER A 461 -12.85 -12.71 -22.33
C SER A 461 -12.55 -11.24 -22.03
N ALA A 462 -13.02 -10.73 -20.88
CA ALA A 462 -12.74 -9.36 -20.45
C ALA A 462 -11.26 -9.13 -20.10
N LEU A 463 -10.59 -10.13 -19.50
CA LEU A 463 -9.15 -10.09 -19.21
C LEU A 463 -8.33 -10.11 -20.51
N ALA A 464 -8.63 -11.00 -21.46
CA ALA A 464 -7.96 -11.06 -22.75
C ALA A 464 -8.12 -9.75 -23.56
N SER A 465 -9.31 -9.13 -23.53
CA SER A 465 -9.52 -7.80 -24.14
C SER A 465 -8.70 -6.70 -23.46
N LYS A 466 -8.58 -6.74 -22.13
CA LYS A 466 -7.77 -5.77 -21.36
C LYS A 466 -6.26 -5.96 -21.59
N GLU A 467 -5.81 -7.21 -21.72
CA GLU A 467 -4.44 -7.57 -22.06
C GLU A 467 -4.08 -7.07 -23.47
N SER A 468 -4.90 -7.35 -24.47
CA SER A 468 -4.73 -6.81 -25.84
C SER A 468 -4.61 -5.28 -25.83
N ARG A 469 -5.51 -4.58 -25.13
CA ARG A 469 -5.46 -3.10 -25.05
C ARG A 469 -4.21 -2.58 -24.33
N LEU A 470 -3.67 -3.32 -23.37
CA LEU A 470 -2.42 -2.98 -22.69
C LEU A 470 -1.22 -3.21 -23.62
N GLN A 471 -1.26 -4.25 -24.45
CA GLN A 471 -0.25 -4.53 -25.46
C GLN A 471 -0.21 -3.42 -26.53
N ASP A 472 -1.37 -2.99 -27.04
CA ASP A 472 -1.48 -1.85 -27.97
C ASP A 472 -0.88 -0.56 -27.38
N LEU A 473 -1.18 -0.30 -26.09
CA LEU A 473 -0.67 0.88 -25.38
C LEU A 473 0.86 0.79 -25.15
N LEU A 474 1.38 -0.40 -24.88
CA LEU A 474 2.81 -0.67 -24.73
C LEU A 474 3.55 -0.43 -26.05
N GLU A 475 3.02 -0.94 -27.17
CA GLU A 475 3.58 -0.74 -28.50
C GLU A 475 3.54 0.74 -28.91
N ALA A 476 2.42 1.42 -28.69
CA ALA A 476 2.30 2.86 -28.93
C ALA A 476 3.31 3.69 -28.10
N LYS A 477 3.54 3.33 -26.83
CA LYS A 477 4.57 3.97 -26.00
C LYS A 477 5.99 3.65 -26.46
N ALA A 478 6.28 2.43 -26.88
CA ALA A 478 7.59 2.06 -27.42
C ALA A 478 7.90 2.83 -28.71
N LEU A 479 6.91 2.99 -29.59
CA LEU A 479 7.03 3.78 -30.82
C LEU A 479 7.22 5.28 -30.53
N ALA A 480 6.48 5.84 -29.57
CA ALA A 480 6.65 7.23 -29.14
C ALA A 480 8.03 7.49 -28.50
N LEU A 481 8.55 6.54 -27.71
CA LEU A 481 9.90 6.61 -27.13
C LEU A 481 10.97 6.60 -28.23
N ALA A 482 10.85 5.70 -29.21
CA ALA A 482 11.76 5.65 -30.36
C ALA A 482 11.73 6.93 -31.22
N GLN A 483 10.57 7.59 -31.34
CA GLN A 483 10.47 8.90 -31.99
C GLN A 483 11.16 10.01 -31.17
N ALA A 484 11.01 10.00 -29.85
CA ALA A 484 11.67 10.95 -28.96
C ALA A 484 13.21 10.81 -29.00
N ASP A 485 13.73 9.57 -28.95
CA ASP A 485 15.17 9.31 -29.08
C ASP A 485 15.72 9.77 -30.44
N ARG A 486 14.96 9.59 -31.51
CA ARG A 486 15.33 10.07 -32.86
C ARG A 486 15.40 11.60 -32.92
N LEU A 487 14.48 12.31 -32.28
CA LEU A 487 14.52 13.77 -32.14
C LEU A 487 15.72 14.24 -31.30
N ILE A 488 15.99 13.57 -30.17
CA ILE A 488 17.16 13.86 -29.32
C ILE A 488 18.46 13.69 -30.11
N ALA A 489 18.58 12.65 -30.94
CA ALA A 489 19.72 12.44 -31.81
C ALA A 489 19.87 13.56 -32.86
N GLN A 490 18.76 14.02 -33.46
CA GLN A 490 18.77 15.15 -34.41
C GLN A 490 19.22 16.45 -33.74
N TYR A 491 18.67 16.80 -32.57
CA TYR A 491 19.09 18.00 -31.82
C TYR A 491 20.56 17.96 -31.41
N ARG A 492 21.08 16.79 -30.99
CA ARG A 492 22.51 16.62 -30.69
C ARG A 492 23.38 16.85 -31.93
N CYS A 493 22.97 16.34 -33.09
CA CYS A 493 23.69 16.55 -34.35
C CYS A 493 23.69 18.02 -34.78
N GLN A 494 22.53 18.70 -34.74
CA GLN A 494 22.43 20.12 -35.03
C GLN A 494 23.27 20.98 -34.08
N ARG A 495 23.29 20.66 -32.78
CA ARG A 495 24.11 21.39 -31.80
C ARG A 495 25.60 21.23 -32.09
N ALA A 496 26.05 20.01 -32.41
CA ALA A 496 27.45 19.76 -32.80
C ALA A 496 27.84 20.48 -34.11
N GLN A 497 26.92 20.57 -35.07
CA GLN A 497 27.13 21.35 -36.31
C GLN A 497 27.27 22.85 -36.02
N ALA A 498 26.37 23.41 -35.21
CA ALA A 498 26.44 24.82 -34.81
C ALA A 498 27.71 25.14 -34.00
N GLU A 499 28.10 24.28 -33.05
CA GLU A 499 29.37 24.38 -32.31
C GLU A 499 30.58 24.38 -33.27
N ALA A 500 30.59 23.50 -34.29
CA ALA A 500 31.65 23.44 -35.29
C ALA A 500 31.69 24.68 -36.22
N GLU A 501 30.53 25.23 -36.61
CA GLU A 501 30.47 26.47 -37.39
C GLU A 501 30.98 27.67 -36.58
N VAL A 502 30.63 27.78 -35.30
CA VAL A 502 31.16 28.81 -34.40
C VAL A 502 32.69 28.70 -34.30
N LEU A 503 33.24 27.50 -34.08
CA LEU A 503 34.69 27.29 -34.06
C LEU A 503 35.37 27.66 -35.38
N LYS A 504 34.72 27.40 -36.52
CA LYS A 504 35.21 27.79 -37.85
C LYS A 504 35.23 29.31 -38.02
N LEU A 505 34.16 30.01 -37.63
CA LEU A 505 34.09 31.48 -37.67
C LEU A 505 35.10 32.14 -36.71
N VAL A 506 35.31 31.56 -35.52
CA VAL A 506 36.33 32.00 -34.56
C VAL A 506 37.75 31.82 -35.12
N SER A 507 38.04 30.70 -35.81
CA SER A 507 39.37 30.53 -36.44
C SER A 507 39.59 31.49 -37.61
N GLN A 508 38.57 31.75 -38.43
CA GLN A 508 38.63 32.72 -39.52
C GLN A 508 38.85 34.15 -39.03
N THR A 509 38.09 34.60 -38.03
CA THR A 509 38.31 35.93 -37.42
C THR A 509 39.69 36.03 -36.77
N THR A 510 40.14 35.00 -36.04
CA THR A 510 41.50 34.97 -35.46
C THR A 510 42.60 35.05 -36.53
N SER A 511 42.36 34.51 -37.74
CA SER A 511 43.30 34.62 -38.87
C SER A 511 43.29 35.97 -39.60
N LEU A 512 42.25 36.80 -39.40
CA LEU A 512 42.17 38.17 -39.93
C LEU A 512 42.78 39.22 -38.98
N PHE A 513 43.08 38.83 -37.72
CA PHE A 513 43.71 39.67 -36.70
C PHE A 513 45.18 39.26 -36.44
N ARG A 514 45.81 38.54 -37.37
CA ARG A 514 47.26 38.28 -37.45
C ARG A 514 47.81 38.77 -38.78
#